data_AF-A0A969Q692-F1
#
_entry.id   AF-A0A969Q692-F1
#
_cell.length_a   1.000
_cell.length_b   1.000
_cell.length_c   1.000
_cell.angle_alpha   90.00
_cell.angle_beta   90.00
_cell.angle_gamma   90.00
#
_symmetry.space_group_name_H-M   'P 1'
#
loop_
_entity.id
_entity.type
_entity.pdbx_description
1 polymer ?
#
loop_
_entity_poly.entity_id
_entity_poly.type
_entity_poly.pdbx_seq_one_letter_code
_entity_poly.pdbx_strand_id
1 'polypeptide(L)' 'MGAGKSSVGRRLALQLGVTFKDADDEIVIAAGRPIADIFAERGEDEFRAGERRVIARLMESAPRCWRPVAAPS' A
#
# COMPACT_ATOMS: atom_id res chain seq x y z
N MET A 1 16.22 0.72 2.91
CA MET A 1 16.72 -0.60 2.50
C MET A 1 15.51 -1.50 2.27
N GLY A 2 15.08 -1.61 1.01
CA GLY A 2 13.80 -2.21 0.64
C GLY A 2 13.91 -3.71 0.51
N ALA A 3 13.17 -4.46 1.33
CA ALA A 3 13.09 -5.93 1.28
C ALA A 3 12.41 -6.48 -0.01
N GLY A 4 12.41 -5.72 -1.11
CA GLY A 4 11.83 -6.11 -2.38
C GLY A 4 10.30 -6.10 -2.44
N LYS A 5 9.60 -5.61 -1.39
CA LYS A 5 8.14 -5.68 -1.27
C LYS A 5 7.40 -5.06 -2.45
N SER A 6 7.80 -3.86 -2.89
CA SER A 6 7.16 -3.22 -4.05
C SER A 6 7.47 -3.94 -5.36
N SER A 7 8.65 -4.53 -5.52
CA SER A 7 9.00 -5.32 -6.72
C SER A 7 8.24 -6.65 -6.78
N VAL A 8 8.15 -7.36 -5.66
CA VAL A 8 7.35 -8.61 -5.56
C VAL A 8 5.87 -8.30 -5.70
N GLY A 9 5.36 -7.27 -5.01
CA GLY A 9 3.97 -6.84 -5.06
C GLY A 9 3.52 -6.43 -6.46
N ARG A 10 4.33 -5.66 -7.20
CA ARG A 10 4.04 -5.31 -8.60
C ARG A 10 3.97 -6.56 -9.50
N ARG A 11 4.93 -7.48 -9.37
CA ARG A 11 4.93 -8.73 -10.14
C ARG A 11 3.71 -9.59 -9.83
N LEU A 12 3.37 -9.73 -8.56
CA LEU A 12 2.19 -10.47 -8.12
C LEU A 12 0.90 -9.83 -8.64
N ALA A 13 0.77 -8.51 -8.55
CA ALA A 13 -0.40 -7.79 -9.04
C ALA A 13 -0.59 -7.96 -10.56
N LEU A 14 0.50 -7.90 -11.33
CA LEU A 14 0.49 -8.20 -12.77
C LEU A 14 0.00 -9.63 -13.05
N GLN A 15 0.50 -10.62 -12.32
CA GLN A 15 0.08 -12.02 -12.49
C GLN A 15 -1.39 -12.25 -12.11
N LEU A 16 -1.90 -11.51 -11.12
CA LEU A 16 -3.28 -11.62 -10.66
C LEU A 16 -4.25 -10.71 -11.42
N GLY A 17 -3.77 -9.85 -12.32
CA GLY A 17 -4.59 -8.88 -13.04
C GLY A 17 -5.24 -7.81 -12.14
N VAL A 18 -4.60 -7.50 -11.01
CA VAL A 18 -5.10 -6.50 -10.04
C VAL A 18 -4.17 -5.29 -9.98
N THR A 19 -4.68 -4.17 -9.45
CA THR A 19 -3.86 -2.98 -9.21
C THR A 19 -3.00 -3.17 -7.95
N PHE A 20 -1.70 -2.88 -8.08
CA PHE A 20 -0.82 -2.74 -6.93
C PHE A 20 -0.92 -1.32 -6.35
N LYS A 21 -1.07 -1.21 -5.04
CA LYS A 21 -0.98 0.07 -4.31
C LYS A 21 0.14 -0.04 -3.28
N ASP A 22 1.04 0.94 -3.27
CA ASP A 22 2.08 1.05 -2.26
C ASP A 22 1.54 1.87 -1.07
N ALA A 23 1.71 1.37 0.15
CA ALA A 23 1.18 2.04 1.34
C ALA A 23 1.91 3.36 1.61
N ASP A 24 3.21 3.45 1.30
CA ASP A 24 3.99 4.67 1.51
C ASP A 24 3.50 5.78 0.58
N ASP A 25 3.21 5.45 -0.67
CA ASP A 25 2.65 6.39 -1.65
C ASP A 25 1.26 6.89 -1.19
N GLU A 26 0.40 5.99 -0.71
CA GLU A 26 -0.92 6.33 -0.20
C GLU A 26 -0.86 7.19 1.08
N ILE A 27 0.16 7.00 1.93
CA ILE A 27 0.43 7.87 3.09
C ILE A 27 0.81 9.28 2.62
N VAL A 28 1.69 9.41 1.63
CA VAL A 28 2.08 10.72 1.08
C VAL A 28 0.87 11.44 0.46
N ILE A 29 0.04 10.71 -0.30
CA ILE A 29 -1.17 11.25 -0.91
C ILE A 29 -2.16 11.71 0.18
N ALA A 30 -2.36 10.90 1.23
CA ALA A 30 -3.29 11.25 2.31
C ALA A 30 -2.79 12.41 3.18
N ALA A 31 -1.47 12.50 3.42
CA ALA A 31 -0.87 13.55 4.24
C ALA A 31 -0.59 14.85 3.46
N GLY A 32 -0.57 14.79 2.12
CA GLY A 32 -0.23 15.92 1.25
C GLY A 32 1.22 16.41 1.41
N ARG A 33 2.10 15.58 1.99
CA ARG A 33 3.50 15.91 2.26
C ARG A 33 4.38 14.66 2.31
N PRO A 34 5.69 14.78 2.09
CA PRO A 34 6.65 13.68 2.21
C PRO A 34 6.63 13.01 3.59
N ILE A 35 6.88 11.70 3.63
CA ILE A 35 7.02 10.94 4.88
C ILE A 35 8.13 11.52 5.78
N ALA A 36 9.24 11.97 5.19
CA ALA A 36 10.34 12.58 5.92
C ALA A 36 9.88 13.79 6.76
N ASP A 37 8.99 14.62 6.20
CA ASP A 37 8.44 15.79 6.90
C ASP A 37 7.49 15.36 8.03
N ILE A 38 6.70 14.30 7.82
CA ILE A 38 5.84 13.72 8.87
C ILE A 38 6.69 13.24 10.05
N PHE A 39 7.79 12.53 9.79
CA PHE A 39 8.70 12.08 10.83
C PHE A 39 9.38 13.26 11.54
N ALA A 40 9.85 14.26 10.78
CA ALA A 40 10.54 15.42 11.33
C ALA A 40 9.63 16.28 12.23
N GLU A 41 8.37 16.46 11.84
CA GLU A 41 7.42 17.32 12.57
C GLU A 41 6.67 16.58 13.68
N ARG A 42 6.33 15.31 13.47
CA ARG A 42 5.36 14.58 14.31
C ARG A 42 5.91 13.31 14.94
N GLY A 43 7.11 12.88 14.55
CA GLY A 43 7.74 11.67 15.05
C GLY A 43 7.12 10.37 14.52
N GLU A 44 7.68 9.25 14.97
CA GLU A 44 7.29 7.92 14.49
C GLU A 44 5.87 7.52 14.91
N ASP A 45 5.43 7.88 16.11
CA ASP A 45 4.12 7.45 16.63
C ASP A 45 2.95 7.94 15.78
N GLU A 46 2.99 9.20 15.36
CA GLU A 46 1.98 9.78 14.48
C GLU A 46 2.05 9.13 13.09
N PHE A 47 3.26 8.90 12.57
CA PHE A 47 3.43 8.18 11.30
C PHE A 47 2.80 6.79 11.37
N ARG A 48 3.07 6.01 12.43
CA ARG A 48 2.47 4.68 12.64
C ARG A 48 0.96 4.73 12.79
N ALA A 49 0.42 5.76 13.44
CA ALA A 49 -1.03 5.98 13.53
C ALA A 49 -1.64 6.34 12.16
N GLY A 50 -0.93 7.11 11.32
CA GLY A 50 -1.31 7.39 9.94
C GLY A 50 -1.29 6.15 9.06
N GLU A 51 -0.19 5.39 9.09
CA GLU A 51 0.01 4.13 8.37
C GLU A 51 -1.15 3.16 8.63
N ARG A 52 -1.52 2.95 9.89
CA ARG A 52 -2.65 2.09 10.27
C ARG A 52 -3.99 2.54 9.67
N ARG A 53 -4.26 3.84 9.66
CA ARG A 53 -5.50 4.41 9.09
C ARG A 53 -5.56 4.22 7.57
N VAL A 54 -4.44 4.43 6.88
CA VAL A 54 -4.34 4.23 5.43
C VAL A 54 -4.54 2.76 5.07
N ILE A 55 -3.86 1.84 5.76
CA ILE A 55 -4.01 0.40 5.53
C ILE A 55 -5.46 -0.04 5.74
N ALA A 56 -6.11 0.38 6.84
CA ALA A 56 -7.51 0.05 7.10
C ALA A 56 -8.43 0.50 5.95
N ARG A 57 -8.26 1.73 5.47
CA ARG A 57 -9.02 2.27 4.33
C ARG A 57 -8.77 1.48 3.04
N LEU A 58 -7.52 1.07 2.79
CA LEU A 58 -7.16 0.27 1.60
C LEU A 58 -7.81 -1.12 1.65
N MET A 59 -7.90 -1.74 2.83
CA MET A 59 -8.55 -3.04 3.02
C MET A 59 -10.06 -2.99 2.82
N GLU A 60 -10.71 -1.87 3.18
CA GLU A 60 -12.15 -1.67 2.94
C GLU A 60 -12.49 -1.49 1.45
N SER A 61 -11.57 -0.94 0.68
CA SER A 61 -11.78 -0.58 -0.73
C SER A 61 -11.26 -1.62 -1.74
N ALA A 62 -10.51 -2.63 -1.29
CA ALA A 62 -10.11 -3.76 -2.13
C ALA A 62 -11.31 -4.68 -2.42
N PRO A 63 -11.44 -5.24 -3.63
CA PRO A 63 -12.46 -6.26 -3.91
C PRO A 63 -12.25 -7.44 -2.95
N ARG A 64 -13.27 -7.70 -2.13
CA ARG A 64 -13.25 -8.69 -1.02
C ARG A 64 -13.03 -10.15 -1.45
N CYS A 65 -12.93 -10.42 -2.75
CA CYS A 65 -12.59 -11.74 -3.24
C CYS A 65 -11.73 -11.61 -4.49
N TRP A 66 -10.48 -12.02 -4.39
CA TRP A 66 -9.76 -12.49 -5.56
C TRP A 66 -10.55 -13.66 -6.15
N ARG A 67 -11.04 -13.52 -7.39
CA ARG A 67 -11.54 -14.64 -8.20
C ARG A 67 -10.39 -15.06 -9.10
N PRO A 68 -9.77 -16.24 -8.91
CA PRO A 68 -8.84 -16.75 -9.89
C PRO A 68 -9.55 -16.84 -11.25
N VAL A 69 -8.99 -16.18 -12.26
CA VAL A 69 -9.28 -16.52 -13.66
C VAL A 69 -8.80 -17.95 -13.83
N ALA A 70 -9.69 -18.86 -14.23
CA ALA A 70 -9.33 -20.24 -14.53
C ALA A 70 -8.16 -20.25 -15.52
N ALA A 71 -7.11 -21.00 -15.21
CA ALA A 71 -5.95 -21.14 -16.09
C ALA A 71 -6.43 -21.61 -17.48
N PRO A 72 -5.96 -21.00 -18.58
CA PRO A 72 -6.27 -21.53 -19.91
C PRO A 72 -5.67 -22.94 -20.03
N SER A 73 -6.50 -23.86 -20.53
CA SER A 73 -6.16 -25.26 -20.81
C SER A 73 -4.97 -25.43 -21.73
#